data_AF-A0A9N8KJN3-F1
#
_entry.id   AF-A0A9N8KJN3-F1
#
_cell.length_a   1.000
_cell.length_b   1.000
_cell.length_c   1.000
_cell.angle_alpha   90.00
_cell.angle_beta   90.00
_cell.angle_gamma   90.00
#
_symmetry.space_group_name_H-M   'P 1'
#
loop_
_entity.id
_entity.type
_entity.pdbx_description
1 polymer ?
#
loop_
_entity_poly.entity_id
_entity_poly.type
_entity_poly.pdbx_seq_one_letter_code
_entity_poly.pdbx_strand_id
1 'polypeptide(L)'
;MPNGTRFTHGFNMGANSSAARQATYDSAAYACKAIGSNLLFWEYGNEPDLFHASGYRPGPAEWSEIDYVEEWLNGTSNIENVVKEACPQLAKTKFMAPSFAGVAANDFFTLDPVKAFEDNLDADDSIGIISSHNYMGVSTAAGITLQGTLMNHTNVVAKAAEQLNVSANIAALGTKAPKVPFILGEHNSLARQGRPGLSNTFGAALWGVDWNLYLASQNISRSHMHQGTNYR
;
A
#
# COMPACT_ATOMS: atom_id res chain seq x y z
N MET A 1 -19.03 -6.72 -10.68
CA MET A 1 -17.65 -6.75 -11.21
C MET A 1 -17.60 -7.74 -12.37
N PRO A 2 -16.76 -7.52 -13.38
CA PRO A 2 -16.56 -8.50 -14.45
C PRO A 2 -16.22 -9.89 -13.91
N ASN A 3 -16.65 -10.94 -14.61
CA ASN A 3 -16.29 -12.31 -14.25
C ASN A 3 -14.76 -12.48 -14.29
N GLY A 4 -14.18 -13.16 -13.30
CA GLY A 4 -12.74 -13.35 -13.17
C GLY A 4 -11.98 -12.23 -12.46
N THR A 5 -12.64 -11.15 -12.01
CA THR A 5 -11.98 -10.16 -11.16
C THR A 5 -11.53 -10.79 -9.84
N ARG A 6 -10.26 -10.55 -9.52
CA ARG A 6 -9.62 -10.96 -8.28
C ARG A 6 -9.55 -9.76 -7.33
N PHE A 7 -9.58 -10.00 -6.02
CA PHE A 7 -9.64 -8.94 -5.01
C PHE A 7 -8.47 -9.02 -4.03
N THR A 8 -7.97 -7.87 -3.62
CA THR A 8 -7.33 -7.70 -2.31
C THR A 8 -8.35 -7.08 -1.36
N HIS A 9 -8.22 -7.36 -0.06
CA HIS A 9 -9.15 -6.80 0.94
C HIS A 9 -8.39 -6.28 2.15
N GLY A 10 -8.56 -4.98 2.41
CA GLY A 10 -7.95 -4.26 3.51
C GLY A 10 -8.76 -4.31 4.81
N PHE A 11 -8.07 -4.47 5.92
CA PHE A 11 -8.58 -4.46 7.29
C PHE A 11 -8.11 -3.19 8.01
N ASN A 12 -8.95 -2.67 8.91
CA ASN A 12 -8.68 -1.41 9.61
C ASN A 12 -7.68 -1.61 10.76
N MET A 13 -6.46 -1.09 10.59
CA MET A 13 -5.43 -1.00 11.63
C MET A 13 -5.42 0.37 12.37
N GLY A 14 -5.93 1.42 11.72
CA GLY A 14 -5.90 2.78 12.25
C GLY A 14 -6.69 2.90 13.56
N ALA A 15 -7.92 2.39 13.59
CA ALA A 15 -8.75 2.35 14.79
C ALA A 15 -8.25 1.27 15.77
N ASN A 16 -7.68 1.70 16.92
CA ASN A 16 -6.89 0.84 17.79
C ASN A 16 -7.44 0.63 19.21
N SER A 17 -8.71 0.96 19.48
CA SER A 17 -9.32 0.52 20.73
C SER A 17 -9.49 -1.00 20.72
N SER A 18 -9.54 -1.64 21.89
CA SER A 18 -9.76 -3.11 21.94
C SER A 18 -11.05 -3.53 21.23
N ALA A 19 -12.11 -2.73 21.35
CA ALA A 19 -13.36 -2.97 20.64
C ALA A 19 -13.22 -2.80 19.12
N ALA A 20 -12.48 -1.78 18.65
CA ALA A 20 -12.25 -1.57 17.22
C ALA A 20 -11.40 -2.69 16.60
N ARG A 21 -10.33 -3.12 17.28
CA ARG A 21 -9.52 -4.27 16.84
C ARG A 21 -10.36 -5.54 16.75
N GLN A 22 -11.15 -5.84 17.77
CA GLN A 22 -12.01 -7.02 17.76
C GLN A 22 -13.02 -6.96 16.60
N ALA A 23 -13.65 -5.80 16.38
CA ALA A 23 -14.56 -5.61 15.25
C ALA A 23 -13.86 -5.81 13.89
N THR A 24 -12.62 -5.35 13.74
CA THR A 24 -11.79 -5.62 12.55
C THR A 24 -11.58 -7.13 12.38
N TYR A 25 -11.17 -7.85 13.44
CA TYR A 25 -10.92 -9.29 13.34
C TYR A 25 -12.19 -10.09 13.02
N ASP A 26 -13.30 -9.78 13.69
CA ASP A 26 -14.60 -10.41 13.44
C ASP A 26 -15.06 -10.20 11.98
N SER A 27 -14.72 -9.05 11.38
CA SER A 27 -15.07 -8.74 9.99
C SER A 27 -14.42 -9.71 8.98
N ALA A 28 -13.26 -10.31 9.32
CA ALA A 28 -12.53 -11.21 8.43
C ALA A 28 -13.35 -12.46 8.05
N ALA A 29 -14.16 -12.98 8.97
CA ALA A 29 -15.07 -14.09 8.68
C ALA A 29 -16.14 -13.75 7.64
N TYR A 30 -16.62 -12.51 7.64
CA TYR A 30 -17.59 -12.05 6.64
C TYR A 30 -16.92 -11.80 5.30
N ALA A 31 -15.76 -11.13 5.30
CA ALA A 31 -15.00 -10.85 4.09
C ALA A 31 -14.60 -12.14 3.35
N CYS A 32 -14.08 -13.14 4.07
CA CYS A 32 -13.66 -14.40 3.47
C CYS A 32 -14.81 -15.18 2.82
N LYS A 33 -16.00 -15.18 3.46
CA LYS A 33 -17.20 -15.83 2.92
C LYS A 33 -17.75 -15.09 1.69
N ALA A 34 -17.75 -13.76 1.72
CA ALA A 34 -18.28 -12.94 0.64
C ALA A 34 -17.39 -12.96 -0.61
N ILE A 35 -16.07 -12.85 -0.43
CA ILE A 35 -15.11 -12.82 -1.54
C ILE A 35 -14.80 -14.22 -2.07
N GLY A 36 -14.70 -15.20 -1.15
CA GLY A 36 -14.43 -16.59 -1.46
C GLY A 36 -13.14 -16.79 -2.27
N SER A 37 -13.19 -17.66 -3.27
CA SER A 37 -12.03 -18.04 -4.08
C SER A 37 -11.44 -16.91 -4.93
N ASN A 38 -12.09 -15.75 -5.04
CA ASN A 38 -11.59 -14.61 -5.81
C ASN A 38 -10.58 -13.75 -5.04
N LEU A 39 -10.38 -14.02 -3.76
CA LEU A 39 -9.40 -13.32 -2.94
C LEU A 39 -7.95 -13.69 -3.35
N LEU A 40 -7.08 -12.69 -3.48
CA LEU A 40 -5.65 -12.86 -3.72
C LEU A 40 -4.83 -12.64 -2.45
N PHE A 41 -5.03 -11.49 -1.81
CA PHE A 41 -4.28 -11.09 -0.62
C PHE A 41 -5.19 -10.35 0.36
N TRP A 42 -4.88 -10.50 1.63
CA TRP A 42 -5.34 -9.58 2.66
C TRP A 42 -4.44 -8.36 2.71
N GLU A 43 -4.86 -7.31 3.39
CA GLU A 43 -4.06 -6.14 3.71
C GLU A 43 -4.48 -5.65 5.10
N TYR A 44 -3.55 -5.23 5.94
CA TYR A 44 -3.86 -4.76 7.29
C TYR A 44 -3.21 -3.40 7.52
N GLY A 45 -4.05 -2.37 7.56
CA GLY A 45 -3.61 -0.98 7.50
C GLY A 45 -3.47 -0.45 6.07
N ASN A 46 -3.43 0.87 5.98
CA ASN A 46 -3.23 1.64 4.75
C ASN A 46 -2.46 2.90 5.13
N GLU A 47 -1.30 3.13 4.55
CA GLU A 47 -0.44 4.28 4.84
C GLU A 47 -0.20 4.48 6.34
N PRO A 48 0.26 3.44 7.07
CA PRO A 48 0.55 3.55 8.51
C PRO A 48 1.63 4.59 8.83
N ASP A 49 2.51 4.91 7.88
CA ASP A 49 3.45 6.03 7.92
C ASP A 49 2.76 7.41 7.99
N LEU A 50 1.44 7.48 7.76
CA LEU A 50 0.59 8.67 7.93
C LEU A 50 -0.37 8.58 9.13
N PHE A 51 -0.27 7.55 9.97
CA PHE A 51 -1.15 7.41 11.14
C PHE A 51 -1.00 8.54 12.14
N HIS A 52 0.20 9.11 12.29
CA HIS A 52 0.42 10.32 13.08
C HIS A 52 -0.41 11.50 12.56
N ALA A 53 -0.29 11.81 11.26
CA ALA A 53 -1.01 12.91 10.63
C ALA A 53 -2.55 12.71 10.67
N SER A 54 -3.00 11.46 10.74
CA SER A 54 -4.42 11.09 10.82
C SER A 54 -4.94 10.99 12.27
N GLY A 55 -4.08 11.14 13.27
CA GLY A 55 -4.44 11.02 14.69
C GLY A 55 -4.68 9.59 15.18
N TYR A 56 -4.26 8.57 14.42
CA TYR A 56 -4.40 7.16 14.81
C TYR A 56 -3.28 6.70 15.76
N ARG A 57 -2.08 7.28 15.64
CA ARG A 57 -0.91 6.97 16.48
C ARG A 57 -0.21 8.27 16.90
N PRO A 58 0.59 8.27 17.98
CA PRO A 58 1.41 9.42 18.32
C PRO A 58 2.54 9.62 17.29
N GLY A 59 3.37 10.64 17.49
CA GLY A 59 4.47 10.95 16.57
C GLY A 59 5.61 9.92 16.63
N PRO A 60 6.61 10.04 15.74
CA PRO A 60 7.69 9.06 15.58
C PRO A 60 8.57 8.85 16.82
N ALA A 61 8.52 9.77 17.80
CA ALA A 61 9.22 9.61 19.07
C ALA A 61 8.58 8.56 20.01
N GLU A 62 7.31 8.23 19.78
CA GLU A 62 6.51 7.33 20.63
C GLU A 62 5.95 6.13 19.86
N TRP A 63 5.98 6.16 18.52
CA TRP A 63 5.53 5.06 17.68
C TRP A 63 6.41 4.94 16.44
N SER A 64 7.24 3.90 16.44
CA SER A 64 8.32 3.63 15.48
C SER A 64 8.01 2.42 14.59
N GLU A 65 8.94 2.04 13.71
CA GLU A 65 8.81 0.85 12.88
C GLU A 65 8.66 -0.44 13.70
N ILE A 66 9.34 -0.54 14.85
CA ILE A 66 9.22 -1.69 15.76
C ILE A 66 7.79 -1.79 16.31
N ASP A 67 7.20 -0.67 16.73
CA ASP A 67 5.83 -0.64 17.26
C ASP A 67 4.81 -1.00 16.15
N TYR A 68 5.02 -0.46 14.94
CA TYR A 68 4.22 -0.84 13.77
C TYR A 68 4.31 -2.34 13.48
N VAL A 69 5.51 -2.92 13.46
CA VAL A 69 5.74 -4.33 13.17
C VAL A 69 5.07 -5.22 14.22
N GLU A 70 5.22 -4.90 15.52
CA GLU A 70 4.57 -5.65 16.60
C GLU A 70 3.04 -5.62 16.45
N GLU A 71 2.46 -4.45 16.22
CA GLU A 71 1.02 -4.32 16.01
C GLU A 71 0.54 -5.04 14.75
N TRP A 72 1.32 -5.00 13.66
CA TRP A 72 1.00 -5.63 12.39
C TRP A 72 1.02 -7.16 12.50
N LEU A 73 2.06 -7.74 13.10
CA LEU A 73 2.17 -9.18 13.33
C LEU A 73 1.05 -9.69 14.25
N ASN A 74 0.77 -8.98 15.35
CA ASN A 74 -0.34 -9.35 16.23
C ASN A 74 -1.68 -9.29 15.51
N GLY A 75 -1.94 -8.22 14.73
CA GLY A 75 -3.20 -8.07 14.01
C GLY A 75 -3.39 -9.11 12.90
N THR A 76 -2.36 -9.37 12.10
CA THR A 76 -2.42 -10.36 11.03
C THR A 76 -2.60 -11.78 11.56
N SER A 77 -1.91 -12.15 12.65
CA SER A 77 -2.13 -13.44 13.32
C SER A 77 -3.58 -13.64 13.78
N ASN A 78 -4.22 -12.60 14.36
CA ASN A 78 -5.63 -12.67 14.74
C ASN A 78 -6.56 -12.82 13.52
N ILE A 79 -6.30 -12.07 12.44
CA ILE A 79 -7.06 -12.18 11.19
C ILE A 79 -6.93 -13.60 10.61
N GLU A 80 -5.71 -14.15 10.54
CA GLU A 80 -5.46 -15.50 10.04
C GLU A 80 -6.20 -16.57 10.85
N ASN A 81 -6.22 -16.44 12.18
CA ASN A 81 -6.95 -17.37 13.05
C ASN A 81 -8.47 -17.35 12.75
N VAL A 82 -9.06 -16.16 12.61
CA VAL A 82 -10.49 -16.02 12.25
C VAL A 82 -10.77 -16.59 10.86
N VAL A 83 -9.91 -16.30 9.87
CA VAL A 83 -10.07 -16.83 8.51
C VAL A 83 -9.93 -18.35 8.47
N LYS A 84 -8.97 -18.91 9.21
CA LYS A 84 -8.75 -20.36 9.31
C LYS A 84 -9.97 -21.09 9.86
N GLU A 85 -10.65 -20.52 10.85
CA GLU A 85 -11.88 -21.08 11.41
C GLU A 85 -13.07 -20.92 10.46
N ALA A 86 -13.29 -19.71 9.94
CA ALA A 86 -14.48 -19.39 9.16
C ALA A 86 -14.43 -19.88 7.70
N CYS A 87 -13.23 -19.94 7.12
CA CYS A 87 -12.96 -20.25 5.72
C CYS A 87 -11.65 -21.06 5.57
N PRO A 88 -11.58 -22.33 6.00
CA PRO A 88 -10.36 -23.14 6.00
C PRO A 88 -9.64 -23.20 4.63
N GLN A 89 -10.38 -23.12 3.52
CA GLN A 89 -9.85 -23.08 2.16
C GLN A 89 -9.04 -21.81 1.84
N LEU A 90 -9.19 -20.75 2.63
CA LEU A 90 -8.46 -19.48 2.54
C LEU A 90 -7.44 -19.29 3.67
N ALA A 91 -7.22 -20.31 4.52
CA ALA A 91 -6.32 -20.22 5.68
C ALA A 91 -4.85 -19.92 5.36
N LYS A 92 -4.45 -20.03 4.08
CA LYS A 92 -3.09 -19.72 3.59
C LYS A 92 -3.03 -18.46 2.73
N THR A 93 -4.10 -17.68 2.70
CA THR A 93 -4.08 -16.40 1.97
C THR A 93 -3.12 -15.45 2.66
N LYS A 94 -2.07 -15.05 1.93
CA LYS A 94 -1.04 -14.12 2.40
C LYS A 94 -1.50 -12.66 2.37
N PHE A 95 -0.70 -11.78 2.96
CA PHE A 95 -0.92 -10.34 3.01
C PHE A 95 -0.13 -9.58 1.94
N MET A 96 -0.70 -8.44 1.55
CA MET A 96 -0.04 -7.32 0.91
C MET A 96 0.40 -6.33 1.99
N ALA A 97 1.67 -5.93 1.97
CA ALA A 97 2.27 -5.09 3.00
C ALA A 97 3.53 -4.38 2.49
N PRO A 98 3.99 -3.28 3.12
CA PRO A 98 3.32 -2.60 4.22
C PRO A 98 2.34 -1.50 3.78
N SER A 99 2.25 -1.24 2.46
CA SER A 99 1.36 -0.23 1.87
C SER A 99 1.59 1.17 2.43
N PHE A 100 2.86 1.54 2.56
CA PHE A 100 3.29 2.88 2.99
C PHE A 100 3.10 3.90 1.87
N ALA A 101 2.78 5.14 2.24
CA ALA A 101 2.64 6.28 1.34
C ALA A 101 4.00 6.80 0.83
N GLY A 102 4.96 6.89 1.76
CA GLY A 102 6.30 7.40 1.53
C GLY A 102 7.31 6.32 1.14
N VAL A 103 8.41 6.75 0.52
CA VAL A 103 9.56 5.90 0.16
C VAL A 103 10.67 5.89 1.21
N ALA A 104 10.58 6.77 2.21
CA ALA A 104 11.52 6.91 3.32
C ALA A 104 10.87 7.72 4.45
N ALA A 105 11.35 7.54 5.68
CA ALA A 105 10.88 8.32 6.81
C ALA A 105 11.27 9.82 6.71
N ASN A 106 10.36 10.70 7.12
CA ASN A 106 10.57 12.13 7.35
C ASN A 106 9.54 12.67 8.36
N ASP A 107 9.50 14.00 8.55
CA ASP A 107 8.59 14.64 9.50
C ASP A 107 7.08 14.40 9.22
N PHE A 108 6.73 14.00 7.99
CA PHE A 108 5.35 13.73 7.58
C PHE A 108 5.06 12.23 7.41
N PHE A 109 5.89 11.50 6.67
CA PHE A 109 5.84 10.04 6.56
C PHE A 109 6.72 9.45 7.65
N THR A 110 6.14 9.04 8.77
CA THR A 110 6.90 8.83 10.00
C THR A 110 7.57 7.46 10.12
N LEU A 111 7.34 6.56 9.16
CA LEU A 111 7.94 5.22 9.13
C LEU A 111 8.71 4.99 7.82
N ASP A 112 9.81 4.25 7.89
CA ASP A 112 10.60 3.84 6.75
C ASP A 112 10.28 2.40 6.32
N PRO A 113 9.92 2.15 5.04
CA PRO A 113 9.53 0.81 4.60
C PRO A 113 10.68 -0.20 4.65
N VAL A 114 11.93 0.23 4.44
CA VAL A 114 13.11 -0.66 4.52
C VAL A 114 13.35 -1.04 5.97
N LYS A 115 13.24 -0.09 6.91
CA LYS A 115 13.39 -0.37 8.34
C LYS A 115 12.31 -1.30 8.87
N ALA A 116 11.06 -1.17 8.43
CA ALA A 116 10.01 -2.11 8.83
C ALA A 116 10.38 -3.57 8.50
N PHE A 117 10.91 -3.83 7.29
CA PHE A 117 11.43 -5.16 6.95
C PHE A 117 12.72 -5.51 7.70
N GLU A 118 13.60 -4.55 7.96
CA GLU A 118 14.77 -4.75 8.81
C GLU A 118 14.39 -5.15 10.25
N ASP A 119 13.28 -4.64 10.76
CA ASP A 119 12.66 -4.97 12.04
C ASP A 119 11.78 -6.22 11.96
N ASN A 120 11.93 -7.02 10.90
CA ASN A 120 11.36 -8.34 10.73
C ASN A 120 9.83 -8.35 10.53
N LEU A 121 9.31 -7.40 9.73
CA LEU A 121 7.90 -7.35 9.36
C LEU A 121 7.33 -8.67 8.80
N ASP A 122 8.15 -9.47 8.11
CA ASP A 122 7.75 -10.78 7.57
C ASP A 122 8.12 -11.97 8.49
N ALA A 123 8.16 -11.75 9.82
CA ALA A 123 8.54 -12.77 10.80
C ALA A 123 7.75 -14.09 10.65
N ASP A 124 6.48 -13.99 10.27
CA ASP A 124 5.55 -15.11 10.16
C ASP A 124 5.46 -15.72 8.74
N ASP A 125 6.30 -15.26 7.78
CA ASP A 125 6.21 -15.62 6.34
C ASP A 125 4.79 -15.40 5.77
N SER A 126 4.10 -14.38 6.27
CA SER A 126 2.70 -14.08 5.93
C SER A 126 2.59 -13.10 4.77
N ILE A 127 3.67 -12.44 4.34
CA ILE A 127 3.66 -11.49 3.22
C ILE A 127 3.82 -12.20 1.89
N GLY A 128 2.86 -11.99 1.00
CA GLY A 128 2.79 -12.59 -0.33
C GLY A 128 3.12 -11.62 -1.46
N ILE A 129 3.13 -10.32 -1.17
CA ILE A 129 3.47 -9.26 -2.13
C ILE A 129 3.86 -7.99 -1.36
N ILE A 130 4.95 -7.34 -1.80
CA ILE A 130 5.38 -6.05 -1.22
C ILE A 130 4.62 -4.94 -1.95
N SER A 131 3.97 -4.06 -1.19
CA SER A 131 3.18 -2.94 -1.69
C SER A 131 3.71 -1.60 -1.20
N SER A 132 3.90 -0.68 -2.14
CA SER A 132 4.13 0.74 -1.87
C SER A 132 3.09 1.58 -2.60
N HIS A 133 2.86 2.80 -2.13
CA HIS A 133 2.00 3.76 -2.82
C HIS A 133 2.82 4.82 -3.55
N ASN A 134 2.20 5.45 -4.55
CA ASN A 134 2.84 6.55 -5.26
C ASN A 134 1.83 7.55 -5.84
N TYR A 135 2.15 8.84 -5.75
CA TYR A 135 1.50 9.89 -6.52
C TYR A 135 2.57 10.83 -7.09
N MET A 136 2.37 11.36 -8.30
CA MET A 136 3.34 12.28 -8.92
C MET A 136 3.45 13.63 -8.19
N GLY A 137 2.50 13.92 -7.30
CA GLY A 137 2.46 15.11 -6.46
C GLY A 137 1.15 15.19 -5.67
N VAL A 138 0.96 16.29 -4.96
CA VAL A 138 -0.26 16.57 -4.18
C VAL A 138 -1.09 17.63 -4.90
N SER A 139 -2.40 17.41 -5.07
CA SER A 139 -3.26 18.30 -5.87
C SER A 139 -3.26 19.78 -5.43
N THR A 140 -2.96 20.05 -4.17
CA THR A 140 -2.89 21.40 -3.59
C THR A 140 -1.55 22.10 -3.77
N ALA A 141 -0.52 21.41 -4.26
CA ALA A 141 0.80 22.01 -4.43
C ALA A 141 0.78 23.10 -5.52
N ALA A 142 1.51 24.19 -5.26
CA ALA A 142 1.72 25.26 -6.22
C ALA A 142 2.65 24.79 -7.35
N GLY A 143 2.47 25.33 -8.56
CA GLY A 143 3.35 25.05 -9.70
C GLY A 143 3.15 23.70 -10.40
N ILE A 144 2.27 22.83 -9.91
CA ILE A 144 1.93 21.59 -10.63
C ILE A 144 1.20 21.93 -11.92
N THR A 145 1.69 21.38 -13.03
CA THR A 145 1.11 21.53 -14.37
C THR A 145 1.12 20.20 -15.10
N LEU A 146 0.33 20.09 -16.18
CA LEU A 146 0.35 18.91 -17.04
C LEU A 146 1.74 18.69 -17.62
N GLN A 147 2.31 19.68 -18.31
CA GLN A 147 3.61 19.59 -18.97
C GLN A 147 4.78 19.49 -17.98
N GLY A 148 4.71 20.20 -16.86
CA GLY A 148 5.78 20.23 -15.88
C GLY A 148 5.81 19.02 -14.95
N THR A 149 4.66 18.37 -14.71
CA THR A 149 4.54 17.28 -13.72
C THR A 149 4.16 15.95 -14.34
N LEU A 150 3.01 15.84 -15.02
CA LEU A 150 2.45 14.56 -15.48
C LEU A 150 2.98 14.15 -16.86
N MET A 151 2.88 15.01 -17.88
CA MET A 151 3.37 14.77 -19.24
C MET A 151 4.87 15.05 -19.38
N ASN A 152 5.65 14.64 -18.38
CA ASN A 152 7.10 14.82 -18.33
C ASN A 152 7.77 13.48 -18.02
N HIS A 153 8.35 12.86 -19.04
CA HIS A 153 8.99 11.55 -18.90
C HIS A 153 10.16 11.57 -17.91
N THR A 154 10.90 12.68 -17.80
CA THR A 154 11.96 12.82 -16.81
C THR A 154 11.42 12.68 -15.38
N ASN A 155 10.23 13.20 -15.10
CA ASN A 155 9.60 13.03 -13.79
C ASN A 155 9.10 11.60 -13.57
N VAL A 156 8.58 10.95 -14.61
CA VAL A 156 8.18 9.52 -14.55
C VAL A 156 9.37 8.66 -14.18
N VAL A 157 10.50 8.84 -14.88
CA VAL A 157 11.77 8.13 -14.58
C VAL A 157 12.22 8.40 -13.15
N ALA A 158 12.23 9.66 -12.72
CA ALA A 158 12.67 10.03 -11.37
C ALA A 158 11.77 9.42 -10.27
N LYS A 159 10.45 9.48 -10.42
CA LYS A 159 9.50 8.91 -9.46
C LYS A 159 9.54 7.39 -9.43
N ALA A 160 9.70 6.74 -10.57
CA ALA A 160 9.90 5.30 -10.61
C ALA A 160 11.24 4.88 -9.98
N ALA A 161 12.31 5.68 -10.14
CA ALA A 161 13.60 5.40 -9.52
C ALA A 161 13.53 5.41 -7.98
N GLU A 162 12.73 6.30 -7.38
CA GLU A 162 12.46 6.29 -5.93
C GLU A 162 11.89 4.92 -5.47
N GLN A 163 10.92 4.39 -6.21
CA GLN A 163 10.27 3.10 -5.93
C GLN A 163 11.21 1.91 -6.16
N LEU A 164 12.00 1.94 -7.24
CA LEU A 164 13.00 0.92 -7.53
C LEU A 164 14.09 0.87 -6.45
N ASN A 165 14.48 2.03 -5.89
CA ASN A 165 15.42 2.09 -4.77
C ASN A 165 14.85 1.42 -3.52
N VAL A 166 13.57 1.66 -3.18
CA VAL A 166 12.91 0.96 -2.07
C VAL A 166 12.91 -0.55 -2.31
N SER A 167 12.49 -0.99 -3.50
CA SER A 167 12.47 -2.42 -3.85
C SER A 167 13.86 -3.06 -3.75
N ALA A 168 14.91 -2.38 -4.24
CA ALA A 168 16.28 -2.87 -4.19
C ALA A 168 16.83 -2.92 -2.76
N ASN A 169 16.54 -1.90 -1.95
CA ASN A 169 16.98 -1.82 -0.56
C ASN A 169 16.32 -2.89 0.31
N ILE A 170 15.02 -3.15 0.13
CA ILE A 170 14.35 -4.27 0.80
C ILE A 170 15.00 -5.58 0.37
N ALA A 171 15.20 -5.82 -0.93
CA ALA A 171 15.84 -7.05 -1.41
C ALA A 171 17.26 -7.25 -0.85
N ALA A 172 18.00 -6.16 -0.61
CA ALA A 172 19.34 -6.19 -0.03
C ALA A 172 19.37 -6.67 1.44
N LEU A 173 18.23 -6.68 2.14
CA LEU A 173 18.13 -7.21 3.51
C LEU A 173 18.24 -8.75 3.59
N GLY A 174 18.28 -9.45 2.45
CA GLY A 174 18.52 -10.88 2.38
C GLY A 174 17.40 -11.69 3.04
N THR A 175 17.69 -12.37 4.14
CA THR A 175 16.72 -13.27 4.81
C THR A 175 15.60 -12.54 5.54
N LYS A 176 15.74 -11.24 5.79
CA LYS A 176 14.68 -10.42 6.41
C LYS A 176 13.64 -9.92 5.41
N ALA A 177 13.90 -10.06 4.11
CA ALA A 177 12.98 -9.63 3.07
C ALA A 177 12.24 -10.84 2.46
N PRO A 178 10.91 -10.75 2.27
CA PRO A 178 10.18 -11.76 1.55
C PRO A 178 10.65 -11.82 0.09
N LYS A 179 10.79 -13.03 -0.44
CA LYS A 179 11.13 -13.26 -1.86
C LYS A 179 9.90 -13.21 -2.74
N VAL A 180 9.19 -12.08 -2.70
CA VAL A 180 7.91 -11.86 -3.38
C VAL A 180 7.98 -10.60 -4.27
N PRO A 181 7.06 -10.43 -5.23
CA PRO A 181 7.06 -9.25 -6.09
C PRO A 181 6.85 -7.94 -5.31
N PHE A 182 7.49 -6.87 -5.80
CA PHE A 182 7.21 -5.48 -5.40
C PHE A 182 6.22 -4.85 -6.38
N ILE A 183 5.18 -4.19 -5.88
CA ILE A 183 4.12 -3.57 -6.67
C ILE A 183 3.79 -2.18 -6.17
N LEU A 184 3.05 -1.42 -6.99
CA LEU A 184 2.31 -0.27 -6.50
C LEU A 184 0.89 -0.68 -6.12
N GLY A 185 0.64 -0.85 -4.81
CA GLY A 185 -0.66 -1.25 -4.28
C GLY A 185 -1.72 -0.15 -4.33
N GLU A 186 -1.27 1.10 -4.42
CA GLU A 186 -2.09 2.27 -4.69
C GLU A 186 -1.28 3.32 -5.45
N HIS A 187 -1.80 3.84 -6.57
CA HIS A 187 -1.25 5.05 -7.17
C HIS A 187 -2.25 5.81 -8.01
N ASN A 188 -2.01 7.09 -8.27
CA ASN A 188 -2.65 7.82 -9.36
C ASN A 188 -1.81 9.08 -9.69
N SER A 189 -2.35 9.94 -10.55
CA SER A 189 -1.70 11.18 -11.00
C SER A 189 -1.30 12.08 -9.83
N LEU A 190 -2.27 12.57 -9.05
CA LEU A 190 -2.03 13.47 -7.92
C LEU A 190 -2.83 13.00 -6.69
N ALA A 191 -2.19 13.03 -5.53
CA ALA A 191 -2.81 12.71 -4.25
C ALA A 191 -3.91 13.72 -3.91
N ARG A 192 -4.74 13.39 -2.90
CA ARG A 192 -5.94 14.14 -2.52
C ARG A 192 -6.95 14.24 -3.67
N GLN A 193 -7.31 13.06 -4.22
CA GLN A 193 -8.36 12.87 -5.23
C GLN A 193 -8.06 13.41 -6.64
N GLY A 194 -6.84 13.88 -6.88
CA GLY A 194 -6.49 14.51 -8.15
C GLY A 194 -6.74 16.03 -8.15
N ARG A 195 -6.47 16.67 -9.29
CA ARG A 195 -6.76 18.09 -9.51
C ARG A 195 -7.56 18.28 -10.80
N PRO A 196 -8.74 18.92 -10.77
CA PRO A 196 -9.47 19.30 -11.98
C PRO A 196 -8.61 20.05 -12.98
N GLY A 197 -8.74 19.73 -14.26
CA GLY A 197 -7.94 20.31 -15.34
C GLY A 197 -6.53 19.74 -15.44
N LEU A 198 -6.12 18.84 -14.54
CA LEU A 198 -4.87 18.07 -14.65
C LEU A 198 -5.17 16.57 -14.65
N SER A 199 -5.66 16.02 -13.54
CA SER A 199 -5.87 14.58 -13.32
C SER A 199 -7.01 13.98 -14.16
N ASN A 200 -7.99 14.79 -14.54
CA ASN A 200 -9.17 14.37 -15.33
C ASN A 200 -9.08 14.84 -16.79
N THR A 201 -7.87 14.84 -17.37
CA THR A 201 -7.63 15.28 -18.75
C THR A 201 -7.10 14.15 -19.63
N PHE A 202 -7.18 14.34 -20.95
CA PHE A 202 -6.51 13.43 -21.89
C PHE A 202 -4.99 13.38 -21.67
N GLY A 203 -4.38 14.48 -21.21
CA GLY A 203 -2.96 14.49 -20.87
C GLY A 203 -2.60 13.58 -19.69
N ALA A 204 -3.48 13.46 -18.69
CA ALA A 204 -3.31 12.47 -17.62
C ALA A 204 -3.49 11.02 -18.13
N ALA A 205 -4.32 10.78 -19.14
CA ALA A 205 -4.40 9.47 -19.77
C ALA A 205 -3.08 9.09 -20.47
N LEU A 206 -2.44 10.04 -21.17
CA LEU A 206 -1.13 9.84 -21.79
C LEU A 206 -0.03 9.58 -20.74
N TRP A 207 -0.02 10.36 -19.64
CA TRP A 207 0.85 10.08 -18.49
C TRP A 207 0.61 8.67 -17.93
N GLY A 208 -0.65 8.26 -17.77
CA GLY A 208 -0.98 6.93 -17.26
C GLY A 208 -0.42 5.80 -18.12
N VAL A 209 -0.42 5.97 -19.45
CA VAL A 209 0.23 5.02 -20.38
C VAL A 209 1.75 5.01 -20.18
N ASP A 210 2.39 6.19 -20.17
CA ASP A 210 3.85 6.31 -19.97
C ASP A 210 4.30 5.70 -18.63
N TRP A 211 3.65 6.10 -17.53
CA TRP A 211 3.93 5.60 -16.19
C TRP A 211 3.83 4.09 -16.08
N ASN A 212 2.71 3.50 -16.51
CA ASN A 212 2.50 2.06 -16.36
C ASN A 212 3.40 1.23 -17.28
N LEU A 213 3.64 1.66 -18.52
CA LEU A 213 4.57 0.97 -19.42
C LEU A 213 6.02 1.10 -18.93
N TYR A 214 6.41 2.27 -18.41
CA TYR A 214 7.73 2.46 -17.84
C TYR A 214 7.96 1.57 -16.62
N LEU A 215 7.04 1.55 -15.65
CA LEU A 215 7.14 0.67 -14.48
C LEU A 215 7.24 -0.81 -14.86
N ALA A 216 6.42 -1.27 -15.81
CA ALA A 216 6.48 -2.64 -16.30
C ALA A 216 7.84 -2.96 -16.95
N SER A 217 8.44 -2.01 -17.68
CA SER A 217 9.79 -2.16 -18.25
C SER A 217 10.90 -2.27 -17.18
N GLN A 218 10.63 -1.79 -15.96
CA GLN A 218 11.54 -1.82 -14.82
C GLN A 218 11.18 -2.93 -13.81
N ASN A 219 10.41 -3.95 -14.22
CA ASN A 219 9.96 -5.08 -13.41
C ASN A 219 8.93 -4.78 -12.30
N ILE A 220 8.41 -3.55 -12.18
CA ILE A 220 7.22 -3.28 -11.37
C ILE A 220 5.97 -3.57 -12.23
N SER A 221 5.64 -4.85 -12.34
CA SER A 221 4.70 -5.36 -13.36
C SER A 221 3.23 -5.39 -12.93
N ARG A 222 2.92 -4.92 -11.72
CA ARG A 222 1.55 -4.75 -11.23
C ARG A 222 1.44 -3.41 -10.54
N SER A 223 0.38 -2.69 -10.89
CA SER A 223 0.03 -1.42 -10.28
C SER A 223 -1.48 -1.34 -10.14
N HIS A 224 -1.97 -0.82 -9.02
CA HIS A 224 -3.39 -0.59 -8.79
C HIS A 224 -3.66 0.90 -8.79
N MET A 225 -4.36 1.39 -9.83
CA MET A 225 -4.72 2.80 -9.89
C MET A 225 -5.88 3.10 -8.94
N HIS A 226 -5.66 4.00 -7.99
CA HIS A 226 -6.68 4.42 -7.03
C HIS A 226 -7.85 5.06 -7.77
N GLN A 227 -9.06 4.60 -7.50
CA GLN A 227 -10.27 5.02 -8.22
C GLN A 227 -11.45 5.09 -7.27
N GLY A 228 -12.45 5.87 -7.65
CA GLY A 228 -13.62 6.11 -6.83
C GLY A 228 -14.60 7.01 -7.56
N THR A 229 -15.87 6.90 -7.18
CA THR A 229 -16.92 7.79 -7.66
C THR A 229 -16.96 9.05 -6.80
N ASN A 230 -17.17 10.22 -7.42
CA ASN A 230 -17.22 11.53 -6.77
C ASN A 230 -15.86 12.08 -6.27
N TYR A 231 -14.73 11.58 -6.79
CA TYR A 231 -13.46 12.32 -6.70
C TYR A 231 -13.58 13.63 -7.47
N ARG A 232 -13.16 14.73 -6.85
CA ARG A 232 -13.31 16.09 -7.36
C ARG A 232 -12.05 16.56 -8.05
#